data_AF-A0A327K468-F1
#
_entry.id   AF-A0A327K468-F1
#
_cell.length_a   1.000
_cell.length_b   1.000
_cell.length_c   1.000
_cell.angle_alpha   90.00
_cell.angle_beta   90.00
_cell.angle_gamma   90.00
#
_symmetry.space_group_name_H-M   'P 1'
#
loop_
_entity.id
_entity.type
_entity.pdbx_description
1 polymer ?
#
loop_
_entity_poly.entity_id
_entity_poly.type
_entity_poly.pdbx_seq_one_letter_code
_entity_poly.pdbx_strand_id
1 'polypeptide(L)'
;MSESKTFDADRAETWMGEWKALYNRFRLGSKPIIAALNGLAAGSAFQVALLCDLRVAHPGVKMGQPEINSGIPTVTGNWIMREHLGLARTIDLTLTGRMIEAEEA
;
A
#
# COMPACT_ATOMS: atom_id res chain seq x y z
N MET A 1 9.34 -13.25 -3.84
CA MET A 1 8.14 -13.33 -4.71
C MET A 1 8.51 -14.04 -6.01
N SER A 2 7.62 -14.85 -6.58
CA SER A 2 7.86 -15.47 -7.90
C SER A 2 7.96 -14.43 -9.01
N GLU A 3 7.28 -13.30 -8.87
CA GLU A 3 7.26 -12.17 -9.83
C GLU A 3 8.60 -11.43 -9.97
N SER A 4 9.45 -11.41 -8.94
CA SER A 4 10.73 -10.70 -8.99
C SER A 4 11.83 -11.47 -9.72
N LYS A 5 11.62 -12.76 -10.00
CA LYS A 5 12.66 -13.63 -10.60
C LYS A 5 12.94 -13.33 -12.08
N THR A 6 12.00 -12.71 -12.78
CA THR A 6 12.09 -12.36 -14.21
C THR A 6 11.99 -10.86 -14.45
N PHE A 7 12.18 -10.06 -13.40
CA PHE A 7 12.12 -8.61 -13.48
C PHE A 7 13.45 -8.07 -14.00
N ASP A 8 13.44 -7.40 -15.15
CA ASP A 8 14.60 -6.69 -15.69
C ASP A 8 14.44 -5.16 -15.58
N ALA A 9 15.52 -4.44 -15.89
CA ALA A 9 15.55 -2.99 -15.81
C ALA A 9 14.64 -2.29 -16.85
N ASP A 10 14.52 -2.84 -18.05
CA ASP A 10 13.70 -2.28 -19.13
C ASP A 10 12.20 -2.37 -18.80
N ARG A 11 11.80 -3.44 -18.10
CA ARG A 11 10.44 -3.62 -17.60
C ARG A 11 10.12 -2.74 -16.40
N ALA A 12 11.13 -2.31 -15.64
CA ALA A 12 10.94 -1.55 -14.42
C ALA A 12 10.24 -0.21 -14.66
N GLU A 13 10.61 0.51 -15.71
CA GLU A 13 9.99 1.80 -16.05
C GLU A 13 8.51 1.63 -16.42
N THR A 14 8.21 0.65 -17.28
CA THR A 14 6.82 0.36 -17.69
C THR A 14 5.98 -0.04 -16.48
N TRP A 15 6.50 -0.94 -15.64
CA TRP A 15 5.81 -1.40 -14.43
C TRP A 15 5.53 -0.25 -13.45
N MET A 16 6.51 0.64 -13.23
CA MET A 16 6.31 1.85 -12.42
C MET A 16 5.28 2.80 -13.05
N GLY A 17 5.25 2.90 -14.38
CA GLY A 17 4.26 3.66 -15.14
C GLY A 17 2.83 3.13 -14.94
N GLU A 18 2.64 1.81 -14.95
CA GLU A 18 1.36 1.16 -14.70
C GLU A 18 0.85 1.44 -13.27
N TRP A 19 1.71 1.31 -12.26
CA TRP A 19 1.36 1.66 -10.88
C TRP A 19 1.00 3.13 -10.72
N LYS A 20 1.77 4.02 -11.33
CA LYS A 20 1.45 5.46 -11.34
C LYS A 20 0.10 5.73 -11.97
N ALA A 21 -0.20 5.09 -13.11
CA ALA A 21 -1.49 5.23 -13.77
C ALA A 21 -2.63 4.74 -12.87
N LEU A 22 -2.49 3.57 -12.25
CA LEU A 22 -3.46 3.03 -11.30
C LEU A 22 -3.70 3.99 -10.12
N TYR A 23 -2.65 4.46 -9.45
CA TYR A 23 -2.77 5.35 -8.30
C TYR A 23 -3.41 6.69 -8.67
N ASN A 24 -3.14 7.21 -9.87
CA ASN A 24 -3.79 8.42 -10.37
C ASN A 24 -5.30 8.23 -10.56
N ARG A 25 -5.79 7.02 -10.86
CA ARG A 25 -7.25 6.78 -10.96
C ARG A 25 -7.94 6.95 -9.61
N PHE A 26 -7.29 6.55 -8.52
CA PHE A 26 -7.80 6.77 -7.17
C PHE A 26 -7.68 8.24 -6.76
N ARG A 27 -6.51 8.85 -6.98
CA ARG A 27 -6.23 10.23 -6.54
C ARG A 27 -6.95 11.33 -7.31
N LEU A 28 -7.19 11.13 -8.61
CA LEU A 28 -7.73 12.15 -9.52
C LEU A 28 -9.15 11.80 -9.99
N GLY A 29 -9.75 10.74 -9.44
CA GLY A 29 -11.12 10.34 -9.75
C GLY A 29 -12.12 11.41 -9.33
N SER A 30 -13.17 11.61 -10.14
CA SER A 30 -14.23 12.58 -9.84
C SER A 30 -15.41 11.99 -9.06
N LYS A 31 -15.35 10.69 -8.75
CA LYS A 31 -16.39 9.97 -8.02
C LYS A 31 -15.78 9.43 -6.72
N PRO A 32 -16.52 9.47 -5.60
CA PRO A 32 -16.05 8.86 -4.35
C PRO A 32 -15.76 7.37 -4.51
N ILE A 33 -14.68 6.89 -3.88
CA ILE A 33 -14.21 5.51 -3.91
C ILE A 33 -14.15 4.96 -2.49
N ILE A 34 -14.78 3.81 -2.28
CA ILE A 34 -14.82 3.12 -0.99
C ILE A 34 -14.07 1.79 -1.12
N ALA A 35 -13.07 1.58 -0.25
CA ALA A 35 -12.39 0.31 -0.10
C ALA A 35 -13.12 -0.57 0.93
N ALA A 36 -13.72 -1.68 0.49
CA ALA A 36 -14.26 -2.72 1.37
C ALA A 36 -13.19 -3.80 1.58
N LEU A 37 -12.62 -3.87 2.78
CA LEU A 37 -11.47 -4.72 3.09
C LEU A 37 -11.91 -5.97 3.86
N ASN A 38 -11.58 -7.15 3.31
CA ASN A 38 -11.82 -8.43 3.96
C ASN A 38 -10.62 -9.37 3.68
N GLY A 39 -9.90 -9.77 4.73
CA GLY A 39 -8.68 -10.56 4.62
C GLY A 39 -7.40 -9.73 4.74
N LEU A 40 -6.58 -9.72 3.69
CA LEU A 40 -5.25 -9.12 3.72
C LEU A 40 -5.14 -7.93 2.76
N ALA A 41 -4.69 -6.77 3.25
CA ALA A 41 -4.32 -5.61 2.46
C ALA A 41 -2.84 -5.29 2.69
N ALA A 42 -1.93 -5.92 1.94
CA ALA A 42 -0.49 -5.75 2.09
C ALA A 42 0.16 -5.05 0.88
N GLY A 43 1.21 -4.27 1.13
CA GLY A 43 1.99 -3.59 0.11
C GLY A 43 1.15 -2.65 -0.75
N SER A 44 1.15 -2.83 -2.07
CA SER A 44 0.38 -2.00 -2.99
C SER A 44 -1.14 -2.05 -2.76
N ALA A 45 -1.70 -3.15 -2.25
CA ALA A 45 -3.11 -3.21 -1.88
C ALA A 45 -3.43 -2.28 -0.70
N PHE A 46 -2.52 -2.17 0.27
CA PHE A 46 -2.66 -1.20 1.36
C PHE A 46 -2.53 0.24 0.85
N GLN A 47 -1.60 0.49 -0.08
CA GLN A 47 -1.44 1.79 -0.71
C GLN A 47 -2.72 2.21 -1.44
N VAL A 48 -3.34 1.32 -2.23
CA VAL A 48 -4.64 1.56 -2.87
C VAL A 48 -5.73 1.84 -1.84
N ALA A 49 -5.80 1.07 -0.76
CA ALA A 49 -6.79 1.29 0.30
C ALA A 49 -6.65 2.69 0.94
N LEU A 50 -5.42 3.16 1.17
CA LEU A 50 -5.14 4.49 1.69
C LEU A 50 -5.52 5.60 0.69
N LEU A 51 -5.35 5.36 -0.61
CA LEU A 51 -5.73 6.31 -1.66
C LEU A 51 -7.24 6.41 -1.91
N CYS A 52 -8.06 5.49 -1.40
CA CYS A 52 -9.52 5.63 -1.42
C CYS A 52 -10.01 6.70 -0.44
N ASP A 53 -11.19 7.27 -0.69
CA ASP A 53 -11.79 8.27 0.19
C ASP A 53 -12.21 7.68 1.54
N LEU A 54 -12.81 6.48 1.50
CA LEU A 54 -13.27 5.75 2.68
C LEU A 54 -12.79 4.31 2.67
N ARG A 55 -12.61 3.76 3.87
CA ARG A 55 -12.24 2.36 4.13
C ARG A 55 -13.26 1.76 5.10
N VAL A 56 -13.78 0.59 4.77
CA VAL A 56 -14.64 -0.23 5.64
C VAL A 56 -13.97 -1.59 5.77
N ALA A 57 -13.63 -1.98 6.98
CA ALA A 57 -12.86 -3.19 7.24
C ALA A 57 -13.65 -4.24 8.02
N HIS A 58 -13.55 -5.50 7.58
CA HIS A 58 -13.92 -6.63 8.42
C HIS A 58 -12.98 -6.71 9.64
N PRO A 59 -13.45 -7.09 10.85
CA PRO A 59 -12.62 -7.14 12.06
C PRO A 59 -11.37 -8.04 11.94
N GLY A 60 -11.43 -9.07 11.09
CA GLY A 60 -10.30 -9.96 10.82
C GLY A 60 -9.31 -9.45 9.77
N VAL A 61 -9.40 -8.19 9.33
CA VAL A 61 -8.47 -7.67 8.32
C VAL A 61 -7.08 -7.46 8.91
N LYS A 62 -6.05 -7.71 8.11
CA LYS A 62 -4.67 -7.31 8.38
C LYS A 62 -4.17 -6.41 7.27
N MET A 63 -3.52 -5.30 7.62
CA MET A 63 -3.06 -4.31 6.64
C MET A 63 -1.67 -3.73 6.95
N GLY A 64 -0.88 -3.38 5.94
CA GLY A 64 0.45 -2.82 6.18
C GLY A 64 1.42 -2.94 5.01
N GLN A 65 2.69 -2.55 5.25
CA GLN A 65 3.79 -2.60 4.27
C GLN A 65 4.97 -3.45 4.79
N PRO A 66 4.87 -4.79 4.68
CA PRO A 66 5.87 -5.71 5.18
C PRO A 66 7.06 -5.92 4.21
N GLU A 67 7.24 -5.08 3.19
CA GLU A 67 8.28 -5.22 2.16
C GLU A 67 9.69 -5.32 2.76
N ILE A 68 9.94 -4.64 3.88
CA ILE A 68 11.22 -4.70 4.60
C ILE A 68 11.57 -6.13 5.05
N ASN A 69 10.57 -6.97 5.33
CA ASN A 69 10.78 -8.39 5.69
C ASN A 69 11.32 -9.21 4.52
N SER A 70 11.18 -8.70 3.29
CA SER A 70 11.79 -9.27 2.08
C SER A 70 13.10 -8.59 1.69
N GLY A 71 13.62 -7.66 2.52
CA GLY A 71 14.82 -6.88 2.24
C GLY A 71 14.64 -5.80 1.16
N ILE A 72 13.40 -5.42 0.87
CA ILE A 72 13.07 -4.46 -0.19
C ILE A 72 12.45 -3.20 0.45
N PRO A 73 12.84 -2.00 0.01
CA PRO A 73 12.21 -0.78 0.49
C PRO A 73 10.80 -0.60 -0.08
N THR A 74 9.92 0.07 0.67
CA THR A 74 8.72 0.64 0.08
C THR A 74 9.11 1.84 -0.81
N VAL A 75 8.65 1.85 -2.06
CA VAL A 75 9.04 2.88 -3.05
C VAL A 75 8.15 4.11 -2.94
N THR A 76 6.84 3.90 -2.92
CA THR A 76 5.81 4.97 -2.88
C THR A 76 5.00 4.94 -1.59
N GLY A 77 5.02 3.80 -0.89
CA GLY A 77 4.06 3.55 0.15
C GLY A 77 4.34 4.28 1.45
N ASN A 78 5.60 4.56 1.79
CA ASN A 78 5.98 5.43 2.91
C ASN A 78 5.43 6.86 2.73
N TRP A 79 5.44 7.39 1.50
CA TRP A 79 4.89 8.71 1.23
C TRP A 79 3.37 8.71 1.42
N ILE A 80 2.66 7.72 0.87
CA ILE A 80 1.21 7.57 1.03
C ILE A 80 0.84 7.38 2.51
N MET A 81 1.55 6.50 3.24
CA MET A 81 1.32 6.30 4.67
C MET A 81 1.50 7.58 5.47
N ARG A 82 2.51 8.39 5.16
CA ARG A 82 2.77 9.65 5.87
C ARG A 82 1.60 10.62 5.78
N GLU A 83 0.98 10.73 4.60
CA GLU A 83 -0.15 11.63 4.37
C GLU A 83 -1.41 11.23 5.17
N HIS A 84 -1.56 9.93 5.49
CA HIS A 84 -2.76 9.42 6.17
C HIS A 84 -2.57 9.04 7.65
N LEU A 85 -1.37 8.60 8.04
CA LEU A 85 -1.08 8.05 9.37
C LEU A 85 -0.18 8.96 10.21
N GLY A 86 0.42 9.99 9.59
CA GLY A 86 1.43 10.83 10.20
C GLY A 86 2.81 10.17 10.28
N LEU A 87 3.82 10.96 10.63
CA LEU A 87 5.23 10.56 10.55
C LEU A 87 5.60 9.42 11.51
N ALA A 88 5.14 9.49 12.76
CA ALA A 88 5.51 8.52 13.79
C ALA A 88 5.03 7.09 13.45
N ARG A 89 3.75 6.92 13.10
CA ARG A 89 3.20 5.63 12.66
C ARG A 89 3.87 5.15 11.37
N THR A 90 4.14 6.05 10.44
CA THR A 90 4.83 5.69 9.19
C THR A 90 6.21 5.11 9.44
N ILE A 91 7.00 5.72 10.33
CA ILE A 91 8.32 5.22 10.72
C ILE A 91 8.20 3.84 11.37
N ASP A 92 7.31 3.67 12.35
CA ASP A 92 7.08 2.39 13.03
C ASP A 92 6.77 1.27 12.03
N LEU A 93 5.74 1.45 11.19
CA LEU A 93 5.30 0.44 10.23
C LEU A 93 6.36 0.14 9.16
N THR A 94 7.08 1.16 8.70
CA THR A 94 8.12 1.00 7.67
C THR A 94 9.35 0.26 8.22
N LEU A 95 9.79 0.60 9.44
CA LEU A 95 11.01 0.03 10.03
C LEU A 95 10.78 -1.34 10.67
N THR A 96 9.58 -1.60 11.18
CA THR A 96 9.25 -2.91 11.79
C THR A 96 8.66 -3.90 10.79
N GLY A 97 8.04 -3.41 9.71
CA GLY A 97 7.32 -4.25 8.76
C GLY A 97 6.12 -4.98 9.38
N ARG A 98 5.64 -4.54 10.56
CA ARG A 98 4.50 -5.16 11.23
C ARG A 98 3.20 -4.87 10.51
N MET A 99 2.25 -5.78 10.66
CA MET A 99 0.89 -5.60 10.17
C MET A 99 0.03 -4.91 11.24
N ILE A 100 -0.94 -4.11 10.78
CA ILE A 100 -1.99 -3.46 11.57
C ILE A 100 -3.22 -4.36 11.52
N GLU A 101 -3.83 -4.61 12.67
CA GLU A 101 -5.12 -5.29 12.78
C GLU A 101 -6.28 -4.27 12.67
N ALA A 102 -7.47 -4.71 12.28
CA ALA A 102 -8.62 -3.82 12.02
C ALA A 102 -8.93 -2.81 13.15
N GLU A 103 -8.68 -3.18 14.40
CA GLU A 103 -9.03 -2.40 15.58
C GLU A 103 -8.02 -1.28 15.92
N GLU A 104 -6.78 -1.39 15.42
CA GLU A 104 -5.77 -0.33 15.55
C GLU A 104 -5.89 0.71 14.42
N ALA A 105 -6.49 0.31 13.29
CA ALA A 105 -6.52 1.03 12.02
C ALA A 105 -7.33 2.33 12.05
#